data_AF-A0A7C4YJL9-F1
#
_entry.id   AF-A0A7C4YJL9-F1
#
_cell.length_a   1.000
_cell.length_b   1.000
_cell.length_c   1.000
_cell.angle_alpha   90.00
_cell.angle_beta   90.00
_cell.angle_gamma   90.00
#
_symmetry.space_group_name_H-M   'P 1'
#
loop_
_entity.id
_entity.type
_entity.pdbx_description
1 polymer ?
#
loop_
_entity_poly.entity_id
_entity_poly.type
_entity_poly.pdbx_seq_one_letter_code
_entity_poly.pdbx_strand_id
1 'polypeptide(L)'
;MTVVKWNVRAGAYYDSVVLMQLQRGLLGLAGVLDAGVVMATPANRDLLAANNLLPEAVTANPDDLLIVIKAENETSATDAFGKIDELLARRKSSSVSQDFRPRSLSGAVKQLPEANWVLISVPGRYAAGVAREALELGKHVFLYSDNVSLEDEIALKKTAREKGLLVMGPDCGTAIINGIGLGFANRVRRGSIGVVGASGTGTQAVTAQIHNLGAGISHAIGTGGRDLKSDVGAITAHQALDVLAR
;
A
#
# COMPACT_ATOMS: atom_id res chain seq x y z
N MET A 1 20.92 -1.06 -32.98
CA MET A 1 19.91 -2.14 -32.82
C MET A 1 19.46 -2.06 -31.38
N THR A 2 18.16 -1.94 -31.14
CA THR A 2 17.65 -1.80 -29.77
C THR A 2 17.94 -3.06 -28.97
N VAL A 3 18.34 -2.90 -27.72
CA VAL A 3 18.71 -3.99 -26.81
C VAL A 3 17.81 -3.97 -25.58
N VAL A 4 17.49 -5.15 -25.06
CA VAL A 4 16.76 -5.32 -23.79
C VAL A 4 17.67 -6.07 -22.84
N LYS A 5 17.99 -5.45 -21.71
CA LYS A 5 18.78 -6.05 -20.64
C LYS A 5 18.00 -6.05 -19.35
N TRP A 6 18.24 -7.05 -18.51
CA TRP A 6 17.57 -7.18 -17.22
C TRP A 6 18.55 -7.53 -16.11
N ASN A 7 18.16 -7.22 -14.88
CA ASN A 7 18.83 -7.62 -13.66
C ASN A 7 17.79 -8.02 -12.61
N VAL A 8 18.08 -9.10 -11.89
CA VAL A 8 17.28 -9.57 -10.75
C VAL A 8 18.11 -9.38 -9.49
N ARG A 9 17.57 -8.67 -8.51
CA ARG A 9 18.19 -8.50 -7.18
C ARG A 9 17.40 -9.31 -6.15
N ALA A 10 17.99 -10.40 -5.70
CA ALA A 10 17.36 -11.32 -4.77
C ALA A 10 17.20 -10.72 -3.37
N GLY A 11 16.04 -10.94 -2.74
CA GLY A 11 15.79 -10.60 -1.33
C GLY A 11 15.81 -9.11 -0.98
N ALA A 12 15.81 -8.21 -1.98
CA ALA A 12 15.81 -6.77 -1.77
C ALA A 12 14.38 -6.22 -1.93
N TYR A 13 13.68 -6.01 -0.82
CA TYR A 13 12.35 -5.40 -0.84
C TYR A 13 12.44 -3.87 -0.93
N TYR A 14 11.74 -3.30 -1.90
CA TYR A 14 11.57 -1.86 -2.04
C TYR A 14 10.09 -1.52 -2.18
N ASP A 15 9.69 -0.38 -1.62
CA ASP A 15 8.32 0.14 -1.77
C ASP A 15 8.07 0.64 -3.21
N SER A 16 6.80 0.64 -3.66
CA SER A 16 6.44 1.02 -5.03
C SER A 16 6.86 2.45 -5.40
N VAL A 17 6.99 3.36 -4.43
CA VAL A 17 7.44 4.74 -4.69
C VAL A 17 8.90 4.75 -5.10
N VAL A 18 9.75 3.96 -4.42
CA VAL A 18 11.16 3.79 -4.80
C VAL A 18 11.27 3.20 -6.20
N LEU A 19 10.49 2.16 -6.50
CA LEU A 19 10.53 1.51 -7.81
C LEU A 19 10.12 2.47 -8.93
N MET A 20 9.03 3.23 -8.73
CA MET A 20 8.58 4.26 -9.68
C MET A 20 9.60 5.38 -9.87
N GLN A 21 10.26 5.82 -8.80
CA GLN A 21 11.31 6.84 -8.87
C GLN A 21 12.53 6.33 -9.62
N LEU A 22 12.98 5.10 -9.35
CA LEU A 22 14.07 4.46 -10.07
C LEU A 22 13.71 4.34 -11.56
N GLN A 23 12.51 3.87 -11.89
CA GLN A 23 12.04 3.78 -13.27
C GLN A 23 12.06 5.13 -13.97
N ARG A 24 11.54 6.20 -13.33
CA ARG A 24 11.60 7.57 -13.87
C ARG A 24 13.03 8.07 -14.05
N GLY A 25 13.91 7.76 -13.10
CA GLY A 25 15.32 8.11 -13.18
C GLY A 25 16.01 7.44 -14.37
N LEU A 26 15.73 6.14 -14.59
CA LEU A 26 16.23 5.39 -15.75
C LEU A 26 15.71 5.93 -17.07
N LEU A 27 14.41 6.24 -17.17
CA LEU A 27 13.80 6.85 -18.36
C LEU A 27 14.36 8.24 -18.69
N GLY A 28 14.98 8.92 -17.71
CA GLY A 28 15.65 10.20 -17.93
C GLY A 28 17.08 10.09 -18.47
N LEU A 29 17.63 8.88 -18.62
CA LEU A 29 18.99 8.66 -19.11
C LEU A 29 19.03 8.62 -20.65
N ALA A 30 20.09 9.18 -21.23
CA ALA A 30 20.26 9.21 -22.68
C ALA A 30 20.35 7.79 -23.27
N GLY A 31 19.58 7.54 -24.33
CA GLY A 31 19.54 6.27 -25.04
C GLY A 31 18.72 5.17 -24.34
N VAL A 32 18.05 5.46 -23.22
CA VAL A 32 17.03 4.58 -22.64
C VAL A 32 15.69 4.87 -23.32
N LEU A 33 15.09 3.85 -23.90
CA LEU A 33 13.81 3.93 -24.62
C LEU A 33 12.63 3.58 -23.70
N ASP A 34 12.83 2.61 -22.82
CA ASP A 34 11.82 2.19 -21.86
C ASP A 34 12.47 1.45 -20.68
N ALA A 35 11.80 1.42 -19.53
CA ALA A 35 12.28 0.75 -18.34
C ALA A 35 11.11 0.17 -17.51
N GLY A 36 11.28 -1.06 -17.03
CA GLY A 36 10.39 -1.72 -16.10
C GLY A 36 11.11 -2.00 -14.79
N VAL A 37 10.61 -1.46 -13.67
CA VAL A 37 11.19 -1.67 -12.34
C VAL A 37 10.09 -2.12 -11.41
N VAL A 38 10.08 -3.41 -11.05
CA VAL A 38 8.97 -4.03 -10.30
C VAL A 38 9.47 -5.09 -9.34
N MET A 39 8.70 -5.36 -8.28
CA MET A 39 8.81 -6.66 -7.59
C MET A 39 8.30 -7.74 -8.54
N ALA A 40 8.99 -8.88 -8.66
CA ALA A 40 8.71 -9.90 -9.67
C ALA A 40 7.48 -10.77 -9.38
N THR A 41 6.40 -10.19 -8.84
CA THR A 41 5.10 -10.83 -8.62
C THR A 41 4.46 -11.22 -9.96
N PRO A 42 3.53 -12.20 -9.98
CA PRO A 42 2.83 -12.60 -11.20
C PRO A 42 2.17 -11.41 -11.93
N ALA A 43 1.38 -10.61 -11.20
CA ALA A 43 0.69 -9.45 -11.77
C ALA A 43 1.65 -8.42 -12.40
N ASN A 44 2.80 -8.15 -11.75
CA ASN A 44 3.78 -7.22 -12.29
C ASN A 44 4.54 -7.79 -13.50
N ARG A 45 4.79 -9.11 -13.52
CA ARG A 45 5.35 -9.78 -14.70
C ARG A 45 4.40 -9.68 -15.89
N ASP A 46 3.10 -9.87 -15.67
CA ASP A 46 2.08 -9.71 -16.71
C ASP A 46 2.05 -8.28 -17.25
N LEU A 47 2.21 -7.27 -16.38
CA LEU A 47 2.34 -5.87 -16.79
C LEU A 47 3.58 -5.63 -17.65
N LEU A 48 4.73 -6.22 -17.31
CA LEU A 48 5.93 -6.11 -18.16
C LEU A 48 5.74 -6.82 -19.50
N ALA A 49 5.09 -7.98 -19.51
CA ALA A 49 4.81 -8.73 -20.74
C ALA A 49 3.89 -7.93 -21.68
N ALA A 50 2.83 -7.33 -21.15
CA ALA A 50 1.90 -6.49 -21.92
C ALA A 50 2.58 -5.28 -22.56
N ASN A 51 3.68 -4.79 -21.99
CA ASN A 51 4.47 -3.68 -22.52
C ASN A 51 5.68 -4.13 -23.36
N ASN A 52 5.80 -5.41 -23.71
CA ASN A 52 6.95 -5.98 -24.43
C ASN A 52 8.30 -5.73 -23.72
N LEU A 53 8.26 -5.70 -22.39
CA LEU A 53 9.42 -5.48 -21.51
C LEU A 53 9.79 -6.73 -20.72
N LEU A 54 9.07 -7.84 -20.81
CA LEU A 54 9.44 -9.07 -20.11
C LEU A 54 10.33 -9.94 -21.01
N PRO A 55 11.61 -10.15 -20.67
CA PRO A 55 12.46 -11.08 -21.39
C PRO A 55 12.06 -12.53 -21.07
N GLU A 56 12.04 -13.40 -22.08
CA GLU A 56 11.61 -14.80 -21.95
C GLU A 56 12.46 -15.61 -20.95
N ALA A 57 13.73 -15.24 -20.76
CA ALA A 57 14.69 -15.95 -19.93
C ALA A 57 14.67 -15.54 -18.43
N VAL A 58 13.72 -14.70 -17.98
CA VAL A 58 13.72 -14.16 -16.60
C VAL A 58 13.13 -15.14 -15.58
N THR A 59 14.00 -15.68 -14.74
CA THR A 59 13.65 -16.43 -13.52
C THR A 59 13.88 -15.56 -12.28
N ALA A 60 12.83 -15.33 -11.49
CA ALA A 60 12.87 -14.52 -10.27
C ALA A 60 11.66 -14.86 -9.38
N ASN A 61 11.86 -14.88 -8.07
CA ASN A 61 10.80 -15.08 -7.08
C ASN A 61 9.96 -13.80 -6.91
N PRO A 62 8.72 -13.87 -6.41
CA PRO A 62 7.86 -12.70 -6.21
C PRO A 62 8.46 -11.57 -5.35
N ASP A 63 9.46 -11.89 -4.52
CA ASP A 63 10.14 -10.95 -3.62
C ASP A 63 11.42 -10.35 -4.19
N ASP A 64 11.81 -10.76 -5.39
CA ASP A 64 12.99 -10.25 -6.05
C ASP A 64 12.63 -8.96 -6.80
N LEU A 65 13.56 -8.01 -6.78
CA LEU A 65 13.45 -6.82 -7.61
C LEU A 65 13.89 -7.17 -9.04
N LEU A 66 12.97 -7.02 -10.00
CA LEU A 66 13.20 -7.16 -11.43
C LEU A 66 13.34 -5.77 -12.07
N ILE A 67 14.50 -5.54 -12.69
CA ILE A 67 14.80 -4.32 -13.44
C ILE A 67 15.01 -4.73 -14.89
N VAL A 68 14.26 -4.13 -15.80
CA VAL A 68 14.42 -4.31 -17.25
C VAL A 68 14.61 -2.95 -17.90
N ILE A 69 15.60 -2.85 -18.79
CA ILE A 69 15.94 -1.63 -19.52
C ILE A 69 15.97 -1.96 -21.01
N LYS A 70 15.17 -1.23 -21.78
CA LYS A 70 15.22 -1.21 -23.24
C LYS A 70 15.97 0.04 -23.68
N ALA A 71 17.04 -0.13 -24.44
CA ALA A 71 17.92 0.96 -24.87
C ALA A 71 18.21 0.91 -26.37
N GLU A 72 18.71 2.03 -26.92
CA GLU A 72 19.07 2.15 -28.33
C GLU A 72 20.26 1.27 -28.74
N ASN A 73 21.16 1.00 -27.79
CA ASN A 73 22.38 0.23 -27.97
C ASN A 73 22.92 -0.34 -26.63
N GLU A 74 23.89 -1.24 -26.73
CA GLU A 74 24.54 -1.93 -25.60
C GLU A 74 25.19 -0.98 -24.58
N THR A 75 25.80 0.10 -25.05
CA THR A 75 26.46 1.09 -24.21
C THR A 75 25.45 1.83 -23.34
N SER A 76 24.37 2.35 -23.93
CA SER A 76 23.29 3.03 -23.21
C SER A 76 22.64 2.13 -22.16
N ALA A 77 22.42 0.84 -22.46
CA ALA A 77 21.91 -0.10 -21.47
C ALA A 77 22.89 -0.28 -20.30
N THR A 78 24.18 -0.45 -20.60
CA THR A 78 25.23 -0.68 -19.59
C THR A 78 25.41 0.54 -18.69
N ASP A 79 25.43 1.74 -19.27
CA ASP A 79 25.49 3.00 -18.55
C ASP A 79 24.29 3.17 -17.62
N ALA A 80 23.09 2.82 -18.10
CA ALA A 80 21.87 2.88 -17.30
C ALA A 80 21.91 1.93 -16.10
N PHE A 81 22.41 0.70 -16.28
CA PHE A 81 22.64 -0.23 -15.16
C PHE A 81 23.66 0.31 -14.16
N GLY A 82 24.74 0.96 -14.63
CA GLY A 82 25.74 1.59 -13.79
C GLY A 82 25.20 2.75 -12.93
N LYS A 83 24.05 3.33 -13.29
CA LYS A 83 23.38 4.40 -12.53
C LYS A 83 22.36 3.93 -11.51
N ILE A 84 21.99 2.65 -11.48
CA ILE A 84 20.92 2.15 -10.59
C ILE A 84 21.24 2.40 -9.12
N ASP A 85 22.46 2.11 -8.67
CA ASP A 85 22.82 2.28 -7.26
C ASP A 85 22.88 3.76 -6.86
N GLU A 86 23.31 4.65 -7.76
CA GLU A 86 23.25 6.10 -7.56
C GLU A 86 21.79 6.57 -7.43
N LEU A 87 20.92 6.13 -8.34
CA LEU A 87 19.50 6.49 -8.35
C LEU A 87 18.76 5.97 -7.12
N LEU A 88 19.08 4.75 -6.66
CA LEU A 88 18.55 4.19 -5.41
C LEU A 88 19.09 4.94 -4.17
N ALA A 89 20.35 5.37 -4.20
CA ALA A 89 20.99 6.06 -3.07
C ALA A 89 20.57 7.54 -2.92
N ARG A 90 20.16 8.22 -4.00
CA ARG A 90 19.71 9.64 -3.97
C ARG A 90 18.62 9.92 -2.93
N ARG A 91 17.84 8.90 -2.54
CA ARG A 91 16.83 8.97 -1.46
C ARG A 91 17.42 9.33 -0.09
N LYS A 92 18.71 9.08 0.18
CA LYS A 92 19.31 9.45 1.48
C LYS A 92 19.34 10.96 1.73
N SER A 93 19.14 11.79 0.70
CA SER A 93 19.32 13.25 0.79
C SER A 93 18.04 14.07 0.97
N SER A 94 16.84 13.49 0.79
CA SER A 94 15.58 14.21 1.01
C SER A 94 15.11 14.08 2.46
N SER A 95 15.63 14.96 3.33
CA SER A 95 15.05 15.49 4.58
C SER A 95 13.90 14.70 5.26
N VAL A 96 14.10 13.42 5.58
CA VAL A 96 13.36 12.78 6.66
C VAL A 96 14.29 12.76 7.85
N SER A 97 13.83 13.32 8.98
CA SER A 97 14.59 13.36 10.23
C SER A 97 15.27 12.01 10.51
N GLN A 98 16.50 12.06 11.02
CA GLN A 98 17.22 10.89 11.53
C GLN A 98 16.59 10.33 12.82
N ASP A 99 15.27 10.42 12.96
CA ASP A 99 14.59 9.85 14.10
C ASP A 99 14.71 8.33 14.03
N PHE A 100 15.04 7.73 15.18
CA PHE A 100 15.11 6.29 15.32
C PHE A 100 13.81 5.66 14.83
N ARG A 101 13.90 4.84 13.78
CA ARG A 101 12.78 4.07 13.26
C ARG A 101 12.76 2.70 13.94
N PRO A 102 11.71 2.39 14.72
CA PRO A 102 11.59 1.09 15.36
C PRO A 102 11.51 -0.01 14.30
N ARG A 103 12.12 -1.16 14.59
CA ARG A 103 12.16 -2.33 13.69
C ARG A 103 11.08 -3.37 13.98
N SER A 104 10.27 -3.15 15.02
CA SER A 104 9.14 -4.00 15.39
C SER A 104 7.95 -3.12 15.81
N LEU A 105 6.74 -3.67 15.68
CA LEU A 105 5.53 -2.97 16.10
C LEU A 105 5.52 -2.76 17.62
N SER A 106 5.93 -3.77 18.39
CA SER A 106 6.14 -3.65 19.84
C SER A 106 7.11 -2.52 20.23
N GLY A 107 8.20 -2.32 19.47
CA GLY A 107 9.13 -1.22 19.68
C GLY A 107 8.48 0.14 19.38
N ALA A 108 7.70 0.22 18.30
CA ALA A 108 6.97 1.42 17.92
C ALA A 108 5.93 1.83 18.97
N VAL A 109 5.18 0.86 19.51
CA VAL A 109 4.18 1.11 20.56
C VAL A 109 4.82 1.62 21.85
N LYS A 110 6.03 1.16 22.19
CA LYS A 110 6.76 1.71 23.35
C LYS A 110 7.20 3.16 23.14
N GLN A 111 7.54 3.52 21.90
CA GLN A 111 7.96 4.87 21.54
C GLN A 111 6.78 5.85 21.41
N LEU A 112 5.60 5.35 21.02
CA LEU A 112 4.38 6.13 20.82
C LEU A 112 3.16 5.42 21.44
N PRO A 113 3.08 5.35 22.78
CA PRO A 113 2.06 4.57 23.49
C PRO A 113 0.63 5.02 23.20
N GLU A 114 0.42 6.31 22.94
CA GLU A 114 -0.86 6.95 22.63
C GLU A 114 -1.38 6.67 21.21
N ALA A 115 -0.55 6.10 20.33
CA ALA A 115 -0.99 5.74 18.99
C ALA A 115 -2.10 4.69 19.07
N ASN A 116 -3.27 4.98 18.50
CA ASN A 116 -4.42 4.07 18.54
C ASN A 116 -4.57 3.23 17.27
N TRP A 117 -3.95 3.64 16.17
CA TRP A 117 -4.10 3.03 14.85
C TRP A 117 -2.77 2.48 14.32
N VAL A 118 -2.83 1.32 13.67
CA VAL A 118 -1.74 0.75 12.90
C VAL A 118 -2.17 0.66 11.44
N LEU A 119 -1.44 1.34 10.56
CA LEU A 119 -1.60 1.25 9.11
C LEU A 119 -0.68 0.16 8.57
N ILE A 120 -1.26 -0.85 7.91
CA ILE A 120 -0.53 -2.02 7.40
C ILE A 120 -0.61 -2.03 5.88
N SER A 121 0.55 -1.92 5.23
CA SER A 121 0.71 -1.91 3.78
C SER A 121 1.87 -2.81 3.30
N VAL A 122 2.06 -3.94 3.99
CA VAL A 122 3.06 -4.98 3.64
C VAL A 122 2.48 -5.96 2.62
N PRO A 123 3.28 -6.86 1.99
CA PRO A 123 2.73 -7.90 1.12
C PRO A 123 1.65 -8.75 1.82
N GLY A 124 0.57 -9.09 1.10
CA GLY A 124 -0.64 -9.73 1.65
C GLY A 124 -0.39 -10.96 2.52
N ARG A 125 0.52 -11.84 2.08
CA ARG A 125 0.91 -13.05 2.81
C ARG A 125 1.47 -12.79 4.22
N TYR A 126 1.95 -11.58 4.50
CA TYR A 126 2.45 -11.17 5.80
C TYR A 126 1.46 -10.31 6.58
N ALA A 127 0.49 -9.70 5.89
CA ALA A 127 -0.35 -8.64 6.45
C ALA A 127 -1.24 -9.15 7.59
N ALA A 128 -1.75 -10.39 7.49
CA ALA A 128 -2.53 -11.00 8.55
C ALA A 128 -1.72 -11.21 9.85
N GLY A 129 -0.45 -11.59 9.74
CA GLY A 129 0.44 -11.73 10.89
C GLY A 129 0.65 -10.40 11.62
N VAL A 130 0.95 -9.34 10.87
CA VAL A 130 1.13 -7.99 11.42
C VAL A 130 -0.17 -7.45 12.04
N ALA A 131 -1.31 -7.73 11.42
CA ALA A 131 -2.62 -7.32 11.94
C ALA A 131 -2.96 -8.02 13.27
N ARG A 132 -2.64 -9.31 13.41
CA ARG A 132 -2.80 -10.02 14.70
C ARG A 132 -1.95 -9.39 15.79
N GLU A 133 -0.66 -9.11 15.52
CA GLU A 133 0.23 -8.43 16.48
C GLU A 133 -0.35 -7.07 16.90
N ALA A 134 -0.88 -6.28 15.96
CA ALA A 134 -1.52 -4.99 16.27
C ALA A 134 -2.73 -5.13 17.19
N LEU A 135 -3.59 -6.13 16.95
CA LEU A 135 -4.76 -6.41 17.80
C LEU A 135 -4.38 -6.93 19.19
N GLU A 136 -3.32 -7.72 19.29
CA GLU A 136 -2.74 -8.16 20.57
C GLU A 136 -2.23 -6.97 21.39
N LEU A 137 -1.60 -6.00 20.73
CA LEU A 137 -1.14 -4.74 21.32
C LEU A 137 -2.26 -3.71 21.57
N GLY A 138 -3.53 -4.10 21.38
CA GLY A 138 -4.68 -3.25 21.69
C GLY A 138 -4.89 -2.10 20.70
N LYS A 139 -4.46 -2.24 19.44
CA LYS A 139 -4.52 -1.19 18.43
C LYS A 139 -5.59 -1.48 17.36
N HIS A 140 -6.28 -0.43 16.90
CA HIS A 140 -7.12 -0.51 15.72
C HIS A 140 -6.24 -0.68 14.46
N VAL A 141 -6.77 -1.35 13.45
CA VAL A 141 -6.03 -1.68 12.23
C VAL A 141 -6.68 -1.04 11.01
N PHE A 142 -5.88 -0.33 10.23
CA PHE A 142 -6.18 -0.01 8.83
C PHE A 142 -5.33 -0.90 7.95
N LEU A 143 -5.96 -1.91 7.36
CA LEU A 143 -5.34 -2.94 6.55
C LEU A 143 -5.51 -2.59 5.07
N TYR A 144 -4.54 -1.81 4.58
CA TYR A 144 -4.45 -1.44 3.17
C TYR A 144 -4.09 -2.64 2.29
N SER A 145 -3.23 -3.52 2.80
CA SER A 145 -2.77 -4.71 2.10
C SER A 145 -3.93 -5.55 1.55
N ASP A 146 -3.82 -5.88 0.27
CA ASP A 146 -4.66 -6.88 -0.42
C ASP A 146 -3.98 -8.27 -0.38
N ASN A 147 -4.61 -9.31 -0.94
CA ASN A 147 -4.15 -10.70 -0.98
C ASN A 147 -4.04 -11.34 0.40
N VAL A 148 -4.97 -11.01 1.28
CA VAL A 148 -5.22 -11.69 2.55
C VAL A 148 -6.36 -12.70 2.35
N SER A 149 -6.22 -13.91 2.88
CA SER A 149 -7.25 -14.95 2.73
C SER A 149 -8.57 -14.52 3.35
N LEU A 150 -9.67 -15.13 2.90
CA LEU A 150 -11.00 -14.84 3.44
C LEU A 150 -11.09 -15.29 4.91
N GLU A 151 -10.49 -16.43 5.23
CA GLU A 151 -10.42 -16.98 6.58
C GLU A 151 -9.70 -16.03 7.53
N ASP A 152 -8.57 -15.45 7.09
CA ASP A 152 -7.82 -14.48 7.88
C ASP A 152 -8.59 -13.17 8.08
N GLU A 153 -9.27 -12.66 7.04
CA GLU A 153 -10.15 -11.49 7.19
C GLU A 153 -11.22 -11.72 8.26
N ILE A 154 -11.93 -12.84 8.18
CA ILE A 154 -13.01 -13.17 9.10
C ILE A 154 -12.45 -13.30 10.52
N ALA A 155 -11.33 -14.01 10.70
CA ALA A 155 -10.70 -14.18 12.00
C ALA A 155 -10.28 -12.83 12.61
N LEU A 156 -9.58 -11.99 11.84
CA LEU A 156 -9.13 -10.67 12.29
C LEU A 156 -10.30 -9.78 12.71
N LYS A 157 -11.36 -9.71 11.89
CA LYS A 157 -12.54 -8.89 12.18
C LYS A 157 -13.32 -9.39 13.40
N LYS A 158 -13.43 -10.71 13.59
CA LYS A 158 -14.05 -11.28 14.81
C LYS A 158 -13.24 -10.96 16.06
N THR A 159 -11.92 -11.18 16.03
CA THR A 159 -11.03 -10.85 17.15
C THR A 159 -11.06 -9.36 17.48
N ALA A 160 -11.09 -8.49 16.47
CA ALA A 160 -11.23 -7.05 16.68
C ALA A 160 -12.54 -6.71 17.38
N ARG A 161 -13.67 -7.28 16.94
CA ARG A 161 -14.97 -7.10 17.57
C ARG A 161 -14.97 -7.52 19.04
N GLU A 162 -14.44 -8.69 19.35
CA GLU A 162 -14.33 -9.22 20.71
C GLU A 162 -13.51 -8.30 21.63
N LYS A 163 -12.47 -7.66 21.07
CA LYS A 163 -11.60 -6.71 21.78
C LYS A 163 -12.13 -5.28 21.81
N GLY A 164 -13.26 -4.98 21.19
CA GLY A 164 -13.75 -3.60 21.02
C GLY A 164 -12.88 -2.75 20.09
N LEU A 165 -12.09 -3.37 19.23
CA LEU A 165 -11.23 -2.74 18.22
C LEU A 165 -11.90 -2.80 16.83
N LEU A 166 -11.30 -2.07 15.88
CA LEU A 166 -11.73 -2.03 14.49
C LEU A 166 -10.62 -2.57 13.60
N VAL A 167 -11.00 -3.39 12.62
CA VAL A 167 -10.16 -3.77 11.48
C VAL A 167 -10.85 -3.25 10.22
N MET A 168 -10.28 -2.19 9.65
CA MET A 168 -10.67 -1.61 8.36
C MET A 168 -9.89 -2.32 7.25
N GLY A 169 -10.53 -3.20 6.48
CA GLY A 169 -9.87 -4.02 5.47
C GLY A 169 -9.94 -5.52 5.77
N PRO A 170 -9.25 -6.40 5.03
CA PRO A 170 -8.21 -6.13 4.03
C PRO A 170 -8.69 -5.35 2.81
N ASP A 171 -7.74 -4.90 1.98
CA ASP A 171 -8.03 -4.09 0.79
C ASP A 171 -8.87 -2.85 1.12
N CYS A 172 -8.53 -2.17 2.22
CA CYS A 172 -9.13 -0.88 2.57
C CYS A 172 -8.28 0.25 2.02
N GLY A 173 -8.71 0.82 0.88
CA GLY A 173 -7.99 1.90 0.23
C GLY A 173 -8.16 3.28 0.87
N THR A 174 -9.25 3.52 1.60
CA THR A 174 -9.65 4.88 2.02
C THR A 174 -10.34 4.87 3.38
N ALA A 175 -9.84 5.70 4.30
CA ALA A 175 -10.59 6.14 5.48
C ALA A 175 -10.23 7.60 5.84
N ILE A 176 -11.14 8.27 6.54
CA ILE A 176 -10.95 9.61 7.12
C ILE A 176 -11.44 9.56 8.57
N ILE A 177 -10.53 9.47 9.53
CA ILE A 177 -10.87 9.34 10.95
C ILE A 177 -10.54 10.66 11.64
N ASN A 178 -11.58 11.36 12.13
CA ASN A 178 -11.43 12.67 12.76
C ASN A 178 -10.67 13.70 11.90
N GLY A 179 -10.92 13.68 10.58
CA GLY A 179 -10.23 14.55 9.62
C GLY A 179 -8.84 14.07 9.18
N ILE A 180 -8.30 13.00 9.78
CA ILE A 180 -7.04 12.38 9.37
C ILE A 180 -7.30 11.33 8.29
N GLY A 181 -6.69 11.50 7.12
CA GLY A 181 -6.77 10.53 6.03
C GLY A 181 -5.85 9.33 6.25
N LEU A 182 -6.37 8.12 6.00
CA LEU A 182 -5.63 6.87 5.98
C LEU A 182 -5.76 6.26 4.58
N GLY A 183 -4.63 5.87 3.98
CA GLY A 183 -4.58 5.45 2.58
C GLY A 183 -4.81 6.60 1.60
N PHE A 184 -5.62 6.36 0.58
CA PHE A 184 -6.02 7.37 -0.40
C PHE A 184 -7.23 8.16 0.10
N ALA A 185 -6.98 9.36 0.60
CA ALA A 185 -8.01 10.22 1.18
C ALA A 185 -7.96 11.64 0.61
N ASN A 186 -9.11 12.31 0.63
CA ASN A 186 -9.25 13.70 0.20
C ASN A 186 -9.37 14.61 1.42
N ARG A 187 -8.76 15.80 1.35
CA ARG A 187 -9.03 16.84 2.35
C ARG A 187 -10.43 17.41 2.10
N VAL A 188 -11.35 17.07 2.99
CA VAL A 188 -12.76 17.50 2.94
C VAL A 188 -13.13 18.30 4.19
N ARG A 189 -14.29 18.95 4.17
CA ARG A 189 -14.76 19.79 5.28
C ARG A 189 -15.14 18.91 6.47
N ARG A 190 -14.82 19.34 7.69
CA ARG A 190 -15.37 18.76 8.92
C ARG A 190 -16.86 19.08 9.01
N GLY A 191 -17.66 18.14 9.49
CA GLY A 191 -19.09 18.32 9.70
C GLY A 191 -19.71 17.12 10.43
N SER A 192 -21.03 17.00 10.38
CA SER A 192 -21.79 16.01 11.16
C SER A 192 -22.08 14.70 10.41
N ILE A 193 -21.73 14.59 9.12
CA ILE A 193 -22.07 13.40 8.33
C ILE A 193 -21.07 12.27 8.56
N GLY A 194 -21.52 11.13 9.06
CA GLY A 194 -20.73 9.89 9.12
C GLY A 194 -20.87 9.08 7.83
N VAL A 195 -19.77 8.56 7.30
CA VAL A 195 -19.74 7.71 6.09
C VAL A 195 -19.14 6.36 6.44
N VAL A 196 -19.78 5.27 6.00
CA VAL A 196 -19.24 3.90 6.06
C VAL A 196 -19.22 3.36 4.63
N GLY A 197 -18.08 2.82 4.19
CA GLY A 197 -17.91 2.40 2.80
C GLY A 197 -17.05 1.16 2.62
N ALA A 198 -17.54 0.21 1.81
CA ALA A 198 -16.78 -0.96 1.36
C ALA A 198 -16.11 -0.73 -0.01
N SER A 199 -15.90 0.54 -0.41
CA SER A 199 -15.26 0.92 -1.67
C SER A 199 -14.38 2.15 -1.46
N GLY A 200 -13.10 2.08 -1.85
CA GLY A 200 -12.15 3.18 -1.71
C GLY A 200 -12.57 4.42 -2.50
N THR A 201 -12.52 4.33 -3.83
CA THR A 201 -12.89 5.44 -4.73
C THR A 201 -14.36 5.84 -4.60
N GLY A 202 -15.26 4.90 -4.28
CA GLY A 202 -16.66 5.21 -3.96
C GLY A 202 -16.76 6.12 -2.73
N THR A 203 -16.01 5.82 -1.66
CA THR A 203 -15.95 6.66 -0.46
C THR A 203 -15.36 8.04 -0.77
N GLN A 204 -14.31 8.10 -1.59
CA GLN A 204 -13.73 9.39 -2.02
C GLN A 204 -14.75 10.22 -2.81
N ALA A 205 -15.47 9.62 -3.75
CA ALA A 205 -16.48 10.32 -4.55
C ALA A 205 -17.60 10.89 -3.68
N VAL A 206 -18.14 10.08 -2.76
CA VAL A 206 -19.21 10.52 -1.83
C VAL A 206 -18.73 11.65 -0.93
N THR A 207 -17.56 11.50 -0.30
CA THR A 207 -17.03 12.52 0.62
C THR A 207 -16.65 13.83 -0.09
N ALA A 208 -16.10 13.74 -1.31
CA ALA A 208 -15.84 14.90 -2.15
C ALA A 208 -17.14 15.60 -2.57
N GLN A 209 -18.19 14.85 -2.91
CA GLN A 209 -19.47 15.43 -3.29
C GLN A 209 -20.17 16.11 -2.11
N ILE A 210 -20.15 15.50 -0.92
CA ILE A 210 -20.63 16.12 0.33
C ILE A 210 -19.93 17.46 0.56
N HIS A 211 -18.60 17.49 0.37
CA HIS A 211 -17.86 18.75 0.40
C HIS A 211 -18.39 19.69 -0.68
N ASN A 212 -18.40 19.35 -1.95
CA ASN A 212 -18.81 20.27 -3.03
C ASN A 212 -20.22 20.87 -2.83
N LEU A 213 -21.12 20.15 -2.16
CA LEU A 213 -22.47 20.60 -1.79
C LEU A 213 -22.53 21.51 -0.53
N GLY A 214 -21.39 21.91 0.03
CA GLY A 214 -21.32 22.81 1.19
C GLY A 214 -21.34 22.13 2.56
N ALA A 215 -21.57 20.81 2.62
CA ALA A 215 -21.58 20.05 3.87
C ALA A 215 -20.19 19.49 4.27
N GLY A 216 -20.10 18.78 5.39
CA GLY A 216 -18.86 18.19 5.87
C GLY A 216 -19.08 16.87 6.60
N ILE A 217 -18.01 16.09 6.75
CA ILE A 217 -18.05 14.77 7.37
C ILE A 217 -17.37 14.75 8.74
N SER A 218 -17.86 13.88 9.62
CA SER A 218 -17.25 13.55 10.91
C SER A 218 -16.20 12.44 10.74
N HIS A 219 -16.54 11.38 10.01
CA HIS A 219 -15.63 10.30 9.65
C HIS A 219 -16.05 9.67 8.32
N ALA A 220 -15.10 9.04 7.64
CA ALA A 220 -15.35 8.06 6.59
C ALA A 220 -14.61 6.76 6.97
N ILE A 221 -15.36 5.73 7.37
CA ILE A 221 -14.80 4.46 7.83
C ILE A 221 -14.84 3.47 6.67
N GLY A 222 -13.67 3.12 6.15
CA GLY A 222 -13.53 2.11 5.11
C GLY A 222 -13.54 0.70 5.70
N THR A 223 -14.32 -0.23 5.15
CA THR A 223 -14.51 -1.57 5.75
C THR A 223 -13.73 -2.69 5.04
N GLY A 224 -13.25 -2.43 3.83
CA GLY A 224 -12.63 -3.41 2.92
C GLY A 224 -13.62 -3.97 1.89
N GLY A 225 -13.15 -4.24 0.68
CA GLY A 225 -14.01 -4.58 -0.47
C GLY A 225 -14.90 -5.81 -0.31
N ARG A 226 -14.54 -6.72 0.60
CA ARG A 226 -15.26 -7.97 0.85
C ARG A 226 -16.17 -7.92 2.07
N ASP A 227 -16.15 -6.85 2.87
CA ASP A 227 -16.83 -6.80 4.17
C ASP A 227 -18.33 -7.11 4.09
N LEU A 228 -19.00 -6.61 3.06
CA LEU A 228 -20.44 -6.78 2.86
C LEU A 228 -20.82 -8.13 2.22
N LYS A 229 -19.85 -8.99 1.90
CA LYS A 229 -20.15 -10.34 1.40
C LYS A 229 -20.73 -11.20 2.52
N SER A 230 -21.59 -12.16 2.15
CA SER A 230 -22.26 -13.08 3.08
C SER A 230 -21.28 -13.77 4.04
N ASP A 231 -20.13 -14.18 3.51
CA ASP A 231 -19.16 -14.98 4.27
C ASP A 231 -18.45 -14.16 5.35
N VAL A 232 -18.28 -12.85 5.12
CA VAL A 232 -17.70 -11.93 6.11
C VAL A 232 -18.77 -11.45 7.08
N GLY A 233 -19.98 -11.16 6.60
CA GLY A 233 -21.12 -10.79 7.44
C GLY A 233 -21.05 -9.35 7.96
N ALA A 234 -20.52 -8.42 7.15
CA ALA A 234 -20.55 -6.97 7.40
C ALA A 234 -20.00 -6.56 8.78
N ILE A 235 -18.99 -7.29 9.27
CA ILE A 235 -18.48 -7.14 10.64
C ILE A 235 -18.06 -5.71 10.92
N THR A 236 -17.18 -5.18 10.08
CA THR A 236 -16.63 -3.84 10.30
C THR A 236 -17.68 -2.78 10.00
N ALA A 237 -18.54 -2.99 9.00
CA ALA A 237 -19.66 -2.07 8.72
C ALA A 237 -20.60 -1.92 9.92
N HIS A 238 -21.01 -3.01 10.55
CA HIS A 238 -21.85 -2.95 11.76
C HIS A 238 -21.15 -2.22 12.90
N GLN A 239 -19.90 -2.57 13.20
CA GLN A 239 -19.14 -1.86 14.24
C GLN A 239 -18.97 -0.37 13.93
N ALA A 240 -18.75 -0.01 12.67
CA ALA A 240 -18.59 1.37 12.22
C ALA A 240 -19.88 2.17 12.41
N LEU A 241 -21.04 1.59 12.05
CA LEU A 241 -22.34 2.21 12.27
C LEU A 241 -22.61 2.41 13.77
N ASP A 242 -22.33 1.40 14.60
CA ASP A 242 -22.49 1.49 16.05
C ASP A 242 -21.61 2.58 16.67
N VAL A 243 -20.39 2.77 16.16
CA VAL A 243 -19.48 3.83 16.62
C VAL A 243 -19.99 5.21 16.20
N LEU A 244 -20.49 5.36 14.97
CA LEU A 244 -21.01 6.63 14.46
C LEU A 244 -22.36 7.05 15.09
N ALA A 245 -23.09 6.10 15.67
CA ALA A 245 -24.35 6.35 16.34
C ALA A 245 -24.21 6.83 17.80
N ARG A 246 -22.99 6.81 18.35
CA ARG A 246 -22.67 7.29 19.71
C ARG A 246 -22.34 8.78 19.71
#